data_AF-A0AAW8BRN9-F1
#
_entry.id   AF-A0AAW8BRN9-F1
#
_cell.length_a   1.000
_cell.length_b   1.000
_cell.length_c   1.000
_cell.angle_alpha   90.00
_cell.angle_beta   90.00
_cell.angle_gamma   90.00
#
_symmetry.space_group_name_H-M   'P 1'
#
loop_
_entity.id
_entity.type
_entity.pdbx_description
1 polymer ?
#
loop_
_entity_poly.entity_id
_entity_poly.type
_entity_poly.pdbx_seq_one_letter_code
_entity_poly.pdbx_strand_id
1 'polypeptide(L)'
;MNAVFYMADPADFIRMRTEALSLMACQDEDLQPAYGADRTIGTLRIAGTTPPTRESRERYIRTEAVMIVHHASEALLRLFYAHVDHVKDCPWLGMSASTDFAEFKIRLADAVKTGFNRDEIAMIFLGGTTPADAAIAVPEDDFEDAVDGLQMLLVDCAKRFIEDSFLYNAVKHGLAAVDTDDDMKMVFTTGDGDQIPLHTGSMHMFLHRKRHPAAGKAERQWHFTLADVNPQRELSVSALIGRAIESLWSVARRRYVGSAGGGVYLISKASVELAVYGTVREAMNLLRKITSELIKTDAAGVNDATHHVPIVYEIPREWEPPSGEHDTDNRYVELPVRQQDRRIYSTSLTAYLPITPSGYQRS
;
A
#
# COMPACT_ATOMS: atom_id res chain seq x y z
N MET A 1 17.54 -17.64 -16.74
CA MET A 1 17.38 -16.19 -16.90
C MET A 1 16.56 -15.61 -15.76
N ASN A 2 15.23 -15.82 -15.71
CA ASN A 2 14.37 -15.24 -14.66
C ASN A 2 14.50 -15.95 -13.29
N ALA A 3 14.89 -17.22 -13.27
CA ALA A 3 14.90 -18.06 -12.07
C ALA A 3 15.57 -17.42 -10.85
N VAL A 4 16.75 -16.79 -10.98
CA VAL A 4 17.49 -16.19 -9.86
C VAL A 4 16.68 -15.10 -9.17
N PHE A 5 16.04 -14.22 -9.95
CA PHE A 5 15.27 -13.14 -9.37
C PHE A 5 13.96 -13.62 -8.74
N TYR A 6 13.36 -14.69 -9.28
CA TYR A 6 12.14 -15.29 -8.75
C TYR A 6 12.38 -16.31 -7.60
N MET A 7 13.62 -16.47 -7.13
CA MET A 7 13.91 -17.20 -5.89
C MET A 7 13.58 -16.37 -4.64
N ALA A 8 13.49 -15.05 -4.75
CA ALA A 8 13.12 -14.18 -3.64
C ALA A 8 11.61 -14.25 -3.34
N ASP A 9 11.21 -13.81 -2.15
CA ASP A 9 9.83 -13.53 -1.78
C ASP A 9 9.68 -12.01 -1.54
N PRO A 10 9.22 -11.22 -2.53
CA PRO A 10 9.05 -9.78 -2.36
C PRO A 10 7.93 -9.40 -1.38
N ALA A 11 6.98 -10.29 -1.09
CA ALA A 11 5.92 -10.03 -0.12
C ALA A 11 6.42 -10.17 1.33
N ASP A 12 7.47 -10.98 1.55
CA ASP A 12 8.05 -11.23 2.87
C ASP A 12 8.45 -9.94 3.60
N PHE A 13 9.00 -8.97 2.87
CA PHE A 13 9.37 -7.69 3.47
C PHE A 13 8.17 -6.94 4.07
N ILE A 14 7.04 -6.92 3.37
CA ILE A 14 5.81 -6.24 3.82
C ILE A 14 5.18 -7.00 4.99
N ARG A 15 5.14 -8.34 4.88
CA ARG A 15 4.63 -9.24 5.93
C ARG A 15 5.45 -9.10 7.22
N MET A 16 6.77 -9.22 7.14
CA MET A 16 7.69 -9.08 8.27
C MET A 16 7.59 -7.70 8.92
N ARG A 17 7.43 -6.61 8.16
CA ARG A 17 7.24 -5.27 8.74
C ARG A 17 5.89 -5.13 9.44
N THR A 18 4.83 -5.71 8.88
CA THR A 18 3.49 -5.71 9.48
C THR A 18 3.49 -6.51 10.78
N GLU A 19 4.06 -7.72 10.77
CA GLU A 19 4.22 -8.57 11.94
C GLU A 19 5.07 -7.89 13.02
N ALA A 20 6.24 -7.36 12.67
CA ALA A 20 7.10 -6.65 13.62
C ALA A 20 6.41 -5.43 14.24
N LEU A 21 5.61 -4.70 13.46
CA LEU A 21 4.84 -3.57 13.99
C LEU A 21 3.71 -4.03 14.91
N SER A 22 3.05 -5.14 14.60
CA SER A 22 1.96 -5.69 15.43
C SER A 22 2.41 -6.04 16.84
N LEU A 23 3.69 -6.42 17.03
CA LEU A 23 4.26 -6.67 18.36
C LEU A 23 4.20 -5.41 19.24
N MET A 24 4.27 -4.21 18.66
CA MET A 24 4.17 -2.96 19.42
C MET A 24 2.78 -2.74 20.01
N ALA A 25 1.76 -3.49 19.58
CA ALA A 25 0.41 -3.45 20.12
C ALA A 25 0.19 -4.42 21.31
N CYS A 26 1.16 -5.29 21.63
CA CYS A 26 1.08 -6.22 22.76
C CYS A 26 1.04 -5.49 24.12
N GLN A 27 0.65 -6.18 25.19
CA GLN A 27 0.70 -5.60 26.53
C GLN A 27 2.16 -5.51 27.03
N ASP A 28 2.41 -4.66 28.03
CA ASP A 28 3.77 -4.46 28.55
C ASP A 28 4.36 -5.76 29.11
N GLU A 29 3.52 -6.57 29.76
CA GLU A 29 3.89 -7.86 30.35
C GLU A 29 4.40 -8.85 29.29
N ASP A 30 3.81 -8.82 28.09
CA ASP A 30 4.21 -9.69 26.96
C ASP A 30 5.53 -9.21 26.32
N LEU A 31 5.77 -7.90 26.34
CA LEU A 31 6.98 -7.28 25.77
C LEU A 31 8.18 -7.36 26.70
N GLN A 32 7.95 -7.38 28.01
CA GLN A 32 8.99 -7.27 29.02
C GLN A 32 10.09 -8.33 28.91
N PRO A 33 9.79 -9.63 28.66
CA PRO A 33 10.83 -10.63 28.44
C PRO A 33 11.70 -10.33 27.21
N ALA A 34 11.09 -9.88 26.11
CA ALA A 34 11.80 -9.61 24.86
C ALA A 34 12.67 -8.33 24.93
N TYR A 35 12.23 -7.33 25.69
CA TYR A 35 12.98 -6.09 25.93
C TYR A 35 14.07 -6.25 26.98
N GLY A 36 13.83 -7.05 28.03
CA GLY A 36 14.80 -7.28 29.11
C GLY A 36 16.01 -8.13 28.71
N ALA A 37 15.95 -8.84 27.57
CA ALA A 37 17.06 -9.61 27.04
C ALA A 37 18.06 -8.76 26.26
N ASP A 38 19.35 -9.03 26.46
CA ASP A 38 20.42 -8.52 25.58
C ASP A 38 20.22 -9.08 24.17
N ARG A 39 20.37 -8.22 23.16
CA ARG A 39 20.21 -8.57 21.75
C ARG A 39 21.46 -8.19 20.95
N THR A 40 21.72 -8.92 19.88
CA THR A 40 22.87 -8.68 19.01
C THR A 40 22.45 -8.65 17.54
N ILE A 41 22.93 -7.64 16.82
CA ILE A 41 22.82 -7.56 15.36
C ILE A 41 24.24 -7.43 14.79
N GLY A 42 24.80 -8.54 14.31
CA GLY A 42 26.20 -8.60 13.91
C GLY A 42 27.12 -8.23 15.08
N THR A 43 27.83 -7.11 14.97
CA THR A 43 28.73 -6.60 16.02
C THR A 43 28.06 -5.61 16.99
N LEU A 44 26.84 -5.16 16.69
CA LEU A 44 26.09 -4.27 17.57
C LEU A 44 25.46 -5.07 18.71
N ARG A 45 25.77 -4.71 19.96
CA ARG A 45 25.11 -5.22 21.16
C ARG A 45 24.15 -4.17 21.70
N ILE A 46 22.90 -4.57 21.90
CA ILE A 46 21.84 -3.76 22.48
C ILE A 46 21.54 -4.38 23.84
N ALA A 47 21.84 -3.65 24.91
CA ALA A 47 21.55 -4.09 26.26
C ALA A 47 20.03 -4.23 26.48
N GLY A 48 19.65 -5.17 27.34
CA GLY A 48 18.29 -5.29 27.84
C GLY A 48 17.79 -3.95 28.43
N THR A 49 16.53 -3.64 28.17
CA THR A 49 15.87 -2.41 28.63
C THR A 49 14.40 -2.70 28.96
N THR A 50 13.67 -1.71 29.45
CA THR A 50 12.21 -1.80 29.61
C THR A 50 11.51 -1.56 28.27
N PRO A 51 10.31 -2.13 28.06
CA PRO A 51 9.46 -1.75 26.94
C PRO A 51 9.24 -0.22 26.89
N PRO A 52 9.09 0.39 25.69
CA PRO A 52 8.68 1.77 25.56
C PRO A 52 7.27 1.98 26.14
N THR A 53 6.98 3.21 26.58
CA THR A 53 5.64 3.54 27.07
C THR A 53 4.57 3.27 26.02
N ARG A 54 3.35 2.94 26.45
CA ARG A 54 2.21 2.72 25.55
C ARG A 54 2.01 3.87 24.54
N GLU A 55 2.05 5.11 25.01
CA GLU A 55 1.94 6.30 24.15
C GLU A 55 3.04 6.35 23.07
N SER A 56 4.28 6.01 23.44
CA SER A 56 5.40 5.95 22.48
C SER A 56 5.17 4.86 21.44
N ARG A 57 4.63 3.71 21.86
CA ARG A 57 4.31 2.58 20.97
C ARG A 57 3.17 2.92 20.02
N GLU A 58 2.10 3.56 20.50
CA GLU A 58 0.97 4.00 19.68
C GLU A 58 1.39 5.03 18.62
N ARG A 59 2.23 6.01 19.01
CA ARG A 59 2.84 6.98 18.07
C ARG A 59 3.71 6.29 17.01
N TYR A 60 4.50 5.30 17.43
CA TYR A 60 5.33 4.51 16.52
C TYR A 60 4.48 3.69 15.54
N ILE A 61 3.41 3.04 16.02
CA ILE A 61 2.45 2.30 15.18
C ILE A 61 1.83 3.21 14.11
N ARG A 62 1.33 4.38 14.51
CA ARG A 62 0.78 5.41 13.61
C ARG A 62 1.76 5.80 12.50
N THR A 63 2.98 6.16 12.90
CA THR A 63 4.05 6.59 11.99
C THR A 63 4.46 5.48 11.01
N GLU A 64 4.75 4.28 11.53
CA GLU A 64 5.22 3.17 10.69
C GLU A 64 4.14 2.61 9.77
N ALA A 65 2.88 2.56 10.20
CA ALA A 65 1.78 2.06 9.38
C ALA A 65 1.65 2.86 8.07
N VAL A 66 1.77 4.19 8.14
CA VAL A 66 1.78 5.08 6.96
C VAL A 66 2.97 4.77 6.03
N MET A 67 4.15 4.48 6.58
CA MET A 67 5.32 4.13 5.77
C MET A 67 5.17 2.76 5.11
N ILE A 68 4.66 1.76 5.84
CA ILE A 68 4.49 0.39 5.35
C ILE A 68 3.51 0.39 4.17
N VAL A 69 2.32 0.96 4.34
CA VAL A 69 1.28 0.95 3.30
C VAL A 69 1.68 1.74 2.06
N HIS A 70 2.39 2.87 2.21
CA HIS A 70 2.87 3.66 1.06
C HIS A 70 3.92 2.88 0.27
N HIS A 71 4.86 2.24 0.97
CA HIS A 71 5.87 1.40 0.33
C HIS A 71 5.24 0.18 -0.34
N ALA A 72 4.32 -0.51 0.33
CA ALA A 72 3.59 -1.65 -0.22
C ALA A 72 2.81 -1.25 -1.48
N SER A 73 2.10 -0.11 -1.44
CA SER A 73 1.35 0.43 -2.58
C SER A 73 2.26 0.69 -3.78
N GLU A 74 3.40 1.38 -3.56
CA GLU A 74 4.38 1.63 -4.62
C GLU A 74 4.95 0.33 -5.18
N ALA A 75 5.33 -0.62 -4.32
CA ALA A 75 5.89 -1.91 -4.72
C ALA A 75 4.90 -2.71 -5.59
N LEU A 76 3.63 -2.81 -5.17
CA LEU A 76 2.58 -3.48 -5.92
C LEU A 76 2.38 -2.86 -7.30
N LEU A 77 2.23 -1.54 -7.38
CA LEU A 77 1.99 -0.83 -8.64
C LEU A 77 3.16 -0.99 -9.62
N ARG A 78 4.40 -0.89 -9.10
CA ARG A 78 5.61 -1.09 -9.92
C ARG A 78 5.71 -2.52 -10.42
N LEU A 79 5.48 -3.50 -9.54
CA LEU A 79 5.49 -4.92 -9.92
C LEU A 79 4.41 -5.22 -10.97
N PHE A 80 3.19 -4.71 -10.77
CA PHE A 80 2.09 -4.86 -11.73
C PHE A 80 2.51 -4.36 -13.11
N TYR A 81 2.92 -3.10 -13.23
CA TYR A 81 3.27 -2.53 -14.53
C TYR A 81 4.54 -3.13 -15.15
N ALA A 82 5.52 -3.52 -14.35
CA ALA A 82 6.67 -4.25 -14.87
C ALA A 82 6.27 -5.57 -15.54
N HIS A 83 5.25 -6.26 -15.01
CA HIS A 83 4.77 -7.50 -15.59
C HIS A 83 3.78 -7.27 -16.76
N VAL A 84 3.12 -6.11 -16.83
CA VAL A 84 2.31 -5.68 -17.98
C VAL A 84 3.19 -5.28 -19.17
N ASP A 85 4.23 -4.49 -18.94
CA ASP A 85 5.04 -3.91 -20.02
C ASP A 85 6.06 -4.90 -20.59
N HIS A 86 6.55 -5.81 -19.75
CA HIS A 86 7.64 -6.74 -20.08
C HIS A 86 7.19 -8.21 -20.04
N VAL A 87 5.98 -8.49 -20.52
CA VAL A 87 5.42 -9.85 -20.56
C VAL A 87 6.34 -10.86 -21.25
N LYS A 88 7.06 -10.42 -22.30
CA LYS A 88 7.94 -11.29 -23.13
C LYS A 88 9.40 -11.32 -22.66
N ASP A 89 9.83 -10.31 -21.89
CA ASP A 89 11.20 -10.17 -21.40
C ASP A 89 11.30 -10.56 -19.91
N CYS A 90 12.40 -10.20 -19.25
CA CYS A 90 12.53 -10.29 -17.80
C CYS A 90 11.91 -9.04 -17.15
N PRO A 91 10.79 -9.12 -16.40
CA PRO A 91 10.12 -7.95 -15.79
C PRO A 91 11.03 -7.10 -14.90
N TRP A 92 12.13 -7.66 -14.42
CA TRP A 92 13.17 -6.96 -13.67
C TRP A 92 13.88 -5.87 -14.46
N LEU A 93 13.96 -5.99 -15.79
CA LEU A 93 14.46 -4.90 -16.63
C LEU A 93 13.52 -3.70 -16.55
N GLY A 94 12.20 -3.93 -16.58
CA GLY A 94 11.19 -2.88 -16.38
C GLY A 94 11.24 -2.24 -15.01
N MET A 95 11.34 -3.07 -13.96
CA MET A 95 11.53 -2.58 -12.58
C MET A 95 12.78 -1.68 -12.47
N SER A 96 13.89 -2.05 -13.13
CA SER A 96 15.13 -1.27 -13.11
C SER A 96 15.09 -0.01 -13.97
N ALA A 97 14.31 0.00 -15.04
CA ALA A 97 14.19 1.11 -15.97
C ALA A 97 13.18 2.18 -15.51
N SER A 98 12.20 1.80 -14.67
CA SER A 98 11.17 2.68 -14.13
C SER A 98 11.70 3.62 -13.04
N THR A 99 12.59 4.55 -13.41
CA THR A 99 13.20 5.53 -12.48
C THR A 99 12.56 6.92 -12.56
N ASP A 100 11.74 7.19 -13.58
CA ASP A 100 11.00 8.46 -13.70
C ASP A 100 9.72 8.43 -12.86
N PHE A 101 9.80 9.01 -11.67
CA PHE A 101 8.67 9.13 -10.75
C PHE A 101 7.54 10.03 -11.27
N ALA A 102 7.84 11.03 -12.13
CA ALA A 102 6.84 11.94 -12.64
C ALA A 102 5.99 11.25 -13.71
N GLU A 103 6.64 10.57 -14.64
CA GLU A 103 5.97 9.75 -15.66
C GLU A 103 5.11 8.65 -15.01
N PHE A 104 5.65 7.97 -13.98
CA PHE A 104 4.92 6.94 -13.26
C PHE A 104 3.65 7.49 -12.59
N LYS A 105 3.72 8.69 -11.98
CA LYS A 105 2.55 9.35 -11.40
C LYS A 105 1.50 9.75 -12.43
N ILE A 106 1.91 10.18 -13.63
CA ILE A 106 0.99 10.51 -14.73
C ILE A 106 0.24 9.25 -15.15
N ARG A 107 0.97 8.15 -15.39
CA ARG A 107 0.37 6.86 -15.76
C ARG A 107 -0.64 6.38 -14.72
N LEU A 108 -0.31 6.49 -13.44
CA LEU A 108 -1.22 6.12 -12.36
C LEU A 108 -2.45 7.04 -12.31
N ALA A 109 -2.29 8.34 -12.53
CA ALA A 109 -3.42 9.28 -12.57
C ALA A 109 -4.37 8.95 -13.72
N ASP A 110 -3.83 8.59 -14.88
CA ASP A 110 -4.62 8.14 -16.03
C ASP A 110 -5.35 6.83 -15.72
N ALA A 111 -4.67 5.85 -15.13
CA ALA A 111 -5.29 4.57 -14.74
C ALA A 111 -6.39 4.73 -13.68
N VAL A 112 -6.24 5.64 -12.73
CA VAL A 112 -7.30 5.97 -11.76
C VAL A 112 -8.52 6.57 -12.47
N LYS A 113 -8.31 7.36 -13.53
CA LYS A 113 -9.38 8.01 -14.29
C LYS A 113 -10.08 7.07 -15.26
N THR A 114 -9.32 6.24 -15.99
CA THR A 114 -9.86 5.38 -17.05
C THR A 114 -10.17 3.96 -16.57
N GLY A 115 -9.69 3.59 -15.39
CA GLY A 115 -9.69 2.23 -14.89
C GLY A 115 -8.43 1.48 -15.31
N PHE A 116 -8.00 0.54 -14.45
CA PHE A 116 -7.01 -0.47 -14.79
C PHE A 116 -7.65 -1.54 -15.70
N ASN A 117 -6.86 -2.10 -16.61
CA ASN A 117 -7.34 -3.14 -17.52
C ASN A 117 -7.61 -4.44 -16.75
N ARG A 118 -8.85 -4.93 -16.81
CA ARG A 118 -9.29 -6.16 -16.13
C ARG A 118 -8.54 -7.40 -16.59
N ASP A 119 -8.34 -7.56 -17.90
CA ASP A 119 -7.63 -8.71 -18.46
C ASP A 119 -6.18 -8.73 -17.98
N GLU A 120 -5.53 -7.56 -17.89
CA GLU A 120 -4.19 -7.44 -17.32
C GLU A 120 -4.18 -7.82 -15.84
N ILE A 121 -5.16 -7.35 -15.05
CA ILE A 121 -5.29 -7.72 -13.63
C ILE A 121 -5.41 -9.25 -13.49
N ALA A 122 -6.39 -9.86 -14.17
CA ALA A 122 -6.62 -11.30 -14.12
C ALA A 122 -5.38 -12.09 -14.56
N MET A 123 -4.78 -11.69 -15.69
CA MET A 123 -3.60 -12.34 -16.24
C MET A 123 -2.38 -12.26 -15.32
N ILE A 124 -2.22 -11.17 -14.55
CA ILE A 124 -1.03 -10.92 -13.73
C ILE A 124 -1.18 -11.49 -12.32
N PHE A 125 -2.35 -11.37 -11.70
CA PHE A 125 -2.57 -11.80 -10.33
C PHE A 125 -3.15 -13.21 -10.22
N LEU A 126 -3.99 -13.63 -11.17
CA LEU A 126 -4.68 -14.93 -11.14
C LEU A 126 -4.12 -15.90 -12.20
N GLY A 127 -3.38 -15.38 -13.18
CA GLY A 127 -2.59 -16.17 -14.13
C GLY A 127 -3.31 -16.55 -15.42
N GLY A 128 -4.52 -16.05 -15.64
CA GLY A 128 -5.28 -16.17 -16.89
C GLY A 128 -6.44 -15.17 -16.88
N THR A 129 -7.14 -15.00 -18.00
CA THR A 129 -8.33 -14.11 -18.06
C THR A 129 -9.63 -14.78 -17.61
N THR A 130 -9.61 -16.10 -17.41
CA THR A 130 -10.73 -16.90 -16.90
C THR A 130 -10.20 -17.99 -15.97
N PRO A 131 -11.04 -18.61 -15.11
CA PRO A 131 -10.63 -19.77 -14.30
C PRO A 131 -10.01 -20.90 -15.14
N ALA A 132 -10.61 -21.16 -16.31
CA ALA A 132 -10.15 -22.19 -17.24
C ALA A 132 -8.78 -21.85 -17.85
N ASP A 133 -8.56 -20.60 -18.29
CA ASP A 133 -7.26 -20.15 -18.80
C ASP A 133 -6.18 -20.18 -17.69
N ALA A 134 -6.54 -19.74 -16.49
CA ALA A 134 -5.67 -19.80 -15.31
C ALA A 134 -5.41 -21.24 -14.83
N ALA A 135 -6.21 -22.21 -15.29
CA ALA A 135 -6.20 -23.62 -14.87
C ALA A 135 -6.43 -23.81 -13.36
N ILE A 136 -7.25 -22.96 -12.74
CA ILE A 136 -7.60 -23.03 -11.31
C ILE A 136 -9.06 -23.46 -11.14
N ALA A 137 -9.33 -24.25 -10.10
CA ALA A 137 -10.66 -24.79 -9.82
C ALA A 137 -11.48 -23.84 -8.94
N VAL A 138 -12.00 -22.78 -9.55
CA VAL A 138 -12.83 -21.75 -8.88
C VAL A 138 -14.08 -21.45 -9.73
N PRO A 139 -15.22 -21.11 -9.09
CA PRO A 139 -16.37 -20.55 -9.79
C PRO A 139 -16.00 -19.27 -10.56
N GLU A 140 -16.71 -19.01 -11.66
CA GLU A 140 -16.50 -17.80 -12.47
C GLU A 140 -16.84 -16.52 -11.68
N ASP A 141 -17.91 -16.56 -10.88
CA ASP A 141 -18.31 -15.43 -10.02
C ASP A 141 -17.22 -15.07 -8.99
N ASP A 142 -16.62 -16.08 -8.31
CA ASP A 142 -15.52 -15.88 -7.36
C ASP A 142 -14.27 -15.29 -8.05
N PHE A 143 -14.04 -15.65 -9.31
CA PHE A 143 -12.92 -15.17 -10.09
C PHE A 143 -13.11 -13.70 -10.49
N GLU A 144 -14.29 -13.36 -11.02
CA GLU A 144 -14.63 -11.99 -11.38
C GLU A 144 -14.66 -11.06 -10.16
N ASP A 145 -15.18 -11.52 -9.02
CA ASP A 145 -15.14 -10.77 -7.76
C ASP A 145 -13.71 -10.53 -7.27
N ALA A 146 -12.80 -11.51 -7.45
CA ALA A 146 -11.39 -11.31 -7.16
C ALA A 146 -10.73 -10.27 -8.08
N VAL A 147 -11.10 -10.23 -9.37
CA VAL A 147 -10.63 -9.20 -10.31
C VAL A 147 -11.13 -7.82 -9.89
N ASP A 148 -12.40 -7.71 -9.49
CA ASP A 148 -12.99 -6.47 -8.96
C ASP A 148 -12.27 -5.98 -7.70
N GLY A 149 -12.00 -6.89 -6.75
CA GLY A 149 -11.26 -6.57 -5.54
C GLY A 149 -9.83 -6.10 -5.83
N LEU A 150 -9.10 -6.82 -6.68
CA LEU A 150 -7.76 -6.41 -7.11
C LEU A 150 -7.75 -5.06 -7.83
N GLN A 151 -8.75 -4.81 -8.69
CA GLN A 151 -8.90 -3.52 -9.36
C GLN A 151 -9.11 -2.39 -8.34
N MET A 152 -9.99 -2.59 -7.36
CA MET A 152 -10.22 -1.62 -6.29
C MET A 152 -8.96 -1.38 -5.45
N LEU A 153 -8.20 -2.44 -5.13
CA LEU A 153 -6.95 -2.35 -4.38
C LEU A 153 -5.89 -1.54 -5.14
N LEU A 154 -5.74 -1.77 -6.46
CA LEU A 154 -4.83 -0.99 -7.30
C LEU A 154 -5.22 0.49 -7.36
N VAL A 155 -6.51 0.80 -7.43
CA VAL A 155 -7.02 2.18 -7.40
C VAL A 155 -6.70 2.84 -6.05
N ASP A 156 -6.93 2.17 -4.92
CA ASP A 156 -6.58 2.71 -3.58
C ASP A 156 -5.06 2.97 -3.47
N CYS A 157 -4.24 2.01 -3.92
CA CYS A 157 -2.78 2.15 -3.94
C CYS A 157 -2.34 3.36 -4.80
N ALA A 158 -2.93 3.52 -6.00
CA ALA A 158 -2.59 4.59 -6.92
C ALA A 158 -2.99 5.97 -6.37
N LYS A 159 -4.22 6.11 -5.84
CA LYS A 159 -4.68 7.34 -5.16
C LYS A 159 -3.72 7.70 -4.02
N ARG A 160 -3.37 6.75 -3.14
CA ARG A 160 -2.43 6.97 -2.03
C ARG A 160 -1.05 7.42 -2.52
N PHE A 161 -0.48 6.73 -3.52
CA PHE A 161 0.85 7.06 -4.03
C PHE A 161 0.91 8.49 -4.62
N ILE A 162 -0.15 8.92 -5.31
CA ILE A 162 -0.25 10.25 -5.90
C ILE A 162 -0.49 11.31 -4.82
N GLU A 163 -1.52 11.13 -4.00
CA GLU A 163 -2.09 12.16 -3.13
C GLU A 163 -1.39 12.30 -1.78
N ASP A 164 -0.78 11.23 -1.26
CA ASP A 164 -0.23 11.21 0.11
C ASP A 164 1.29 11.29 0.12
N SER A 165 1.91 11.63 -1.02
CA SER A 165 3.37 11.80 -1.09
C SER A 165 3.93 12.86 -0.14
N PHE A 166 3.15 13.89 0.26
CA PHE A 166 3.57 14.83 1.30
C PHE A 166 3.54 14.22 2.69
N LEU A 167 2.46 13.49 3.04
CA LEU A 167 2.35 12.78 4.30
C LEU A 167 3.47 11.74 4.43
N TYR A 168 3.67 10.91 3.41
CA TYR A 168 4.76 9.93 3.38
C TYR A 168 6.13 10.57 3.55
N ASN A 169 6.44 11.65 2.82
CA ASN A 169 7.71 12.35 2.98
C ASN A 169 7.86 12.97 4.38
N ALA A 170 6.77 13.49 4.96
CA ALA A 170 6.80 14.07 6.28
C ALA A 170 7.10 13.02 7.35
N VAL A 171 6.40 11.88 7.31
CA VAL A 171 6.62 10.75 8.22
C VAL A 171 8.02 10.16 8.04
N LYS A 172 8.42 9.85 6.81
CA LYS A 172 9.73 9.27 6.47
C LYS A 172 10.91 10.11 6.97
N HIS A 173 10.79 11.43 6.94
CA HIS A 173 11.86 12.35 7.34
C HIS A 173 11.68 12.92 8.76
N GLY A 174 10.72 12.41 9.54
CA GLY A 174 10.46 12.90 10.90
C GLY A 174 9.92 14.34 10.95
N LEU A 175 9.37 14.85 9.85
CA LEU A 175 8.72 16.17 9.77
C LEU A 175 7.26 16.14 10.22
N ALA A 176 6.68 14.94 10.40
CA ALA A 176 5.36 14.71 10.99
C ALA A 176 5.44 14.37 12.49
N ALA A 177 6.46 14.87 13.20
CA ALA A 177 6.74 14.52 14.61
C ALA A 177 5.72 15.08 15.63
N VAL A 178 4.69 15.79 15.17
CA VAL A 178 3.63 16.32 16.02
C VAL A 178 2.36 15.53 15.74
N ASP A 179 2.11 14.55 16.60
CA ASP A 179 0.78 13.98 16.76
C ASP A 179 -0.05 14.96 17.60
N THR A 180 -1.30 15.14 17.20
CA THR A 180 -2.27 15.85 18.04
C THR A 180 -2.66 14.99 19.24
N ASP A 181 -3.22 15.61 20.28
CA ASP A 181 -3.68 14.88 21.46
C ASP A 181 -4.74 13.83 21.10
N ASP A 182 -4.76 12.71 21.84
CA ASP A 182 -5.66 11.59 21.58
C ASP A 182 -7.14 11.93 21.85
N ASP A 183 -7.42 13.06 22.51
CA ASP A 183 -8.77 13.58 22.75
C ASP A 183 -9.19 14.65 21.72
N MET A 184 -8.35 14.91 20.71
CA MET A 184 -8.69 15.86 19.65
C MET A 184 -10.00 15.47 18.97
N LYS A 185 -10.86 16.46 18.76
CA LYS A 185 -12.13 16.32 18.05
C LYS A 185 -12.27 17.42 17.01
N MET A 186 -12.64 17.03 15.79
CA MET A 186 -13.08 17.96 14.75
C MET A 186 -14.56 17.77 14.49
N VAL A 187 -15.31 18.88 14.49
CA VAL A 187 -16.74 18.92 14.20
C VAL A 187 -17.01 19.97 13.12
N PHE A 188 -17.91 19.66 12.21
CA PHE A 188 -18.48 20.63 11.28
C PHE A 188 -19.77 21.17 11.87
N THR A 189 -19.86 22.49 12.04
CA THR A 189 -21.09 23.14 12.52
C THR A 189 -21.86 23.67 11.32
N THR A 190 -23.11 23.21 11.15
CA THR A 190 -24.01 23.69 10.09
C THR A 190 -24.50 25.11 10.38
N GLY A 191 -25.10 25.77 9.38
CA GLY A 191 -25.70 27.10 9.57
C GLY A 191 -26.83 27.12 10.62
N ASP A 192 -27.46 25.97 10.85
CA ASP A 192 -28.53 25.78 11.83
C ASP A 192 -28.00 25.42 13.23
N GLY A 193 -26.69 25.27 13.39
CA GLY A 193 -26.02 24.97 14.67
C GLY A 193 -25.80 23.48 14.95
N ASP A 194 -26.24 22.57 14.06
CA ASP A 194 -25.99 21.14 14.21
C ASP A 194 -24.50 20.82 14.08
N GLN A 195 -24.01 19.92 14.93
CA GLN A 195 -22.62 19.48 14.93
C GLN A 195 -22.49 18.09 14.32
N ILE A 196 -21.72 18.00 13.24
CA ILE A 196 -21.39 16.75 12.56
C ILE A 196 -19.95 16.37 12.94
N PRO A 197 -19.71 15.27 13.66
CA PRO A 197 -18.36 14.83 13.96
C PRO A 197 -17.62 14.46 12.67
N LEU A 198 -16.42 15.02 12.50
CA LEU A 198 -15.55 14.77 11.36
C LEU A 198 -14.37 13.86 11.71
N HIS A 199 -13.83 14.00 12.92
CA HIS A 199 -12.66 13.25 13.37
C HIS A 199 -12.59 13.23 14.90
N THR A 200 -12.12 12.11 15.46
CA THR A 200 -11.70 11.96 16.85
C THR A 200 -10.37 11.20 16.90
N GLY A 201 -9.46 11.65 17.77
CA GLY A 201 -8.18 10.99 17.99
C GLY A 201 -6.99 11.72 17.37
N SER A 202 -5.82 11.10 17.47
CA SER A 202 -4.56 11.69 17.00
C SER A 202 -4.51 11.80 15.47
N MET A 203 -3.95 12.90 14.99
CA MET A 203 -3.67 13.19 13.58
C MET A 203 -2.20 13.51 13.39
N HIS A 204 -1.65 13.21 12.21
CA HIS A 204 -0.31 13.67 11.84
C HIS A 204 -0.38 15.11 11.33
N MET A 205 0.38 16.00 11.98
CA MET A 205 0.55 17.39 11.54
C MET A 205 1.89 17.58 10.81
N PHE A 206 1.87 18.22 9.63
CA PHE A 206 3.10 18.54 8.89
C PHE A 206 2.96 19.80 8.02
N LEU A 207 4.11 20.40 7.68
CA LEU A 207 4.22 21.60 6.85
C LEU A 207 4.71 21.29 5.43
N HIS A 208 4.19 22.02 4.45
CA HIS A 208 4.62 21.91 3.05
C HIS A 208 4.41 23.22 2.27
N ARG A 209 5.20 23.43 1.20
CA ARG A 209 5.21 24.68 0.40
C ARG A 209 4.26 24.72 -0.79
N LYS A 210 3.67 23.58 -1.14
CA LYS A 210 2.77 23.42 -2.28
C LYS A 210 1.41 23.04 -1.75
N ARG A 211 0.31 23.51 -2.32
CA ARG A 211 -1.02 23.17 -1.80
C ARG A 211 -1.33 21.68 -1.89
N HIS A 212 -0.91 21.03 -2.97
CA HIS A 212 -1.02 19.59 -3.19
C HIS A 212 0.17 19.06 -4.02
N PRO A 213 0.42 17.74 -4.08
CA PRO A 213 1.59 17.18 -4.78
C PRO A 213 1.76 17.61 -6.24
N ALA A 214 0.65 17.76 -6.96
CA ALA A 214 0.62 18.15 -8.36
C ALA A 214 0.68 19.68 -8.60
N ALA A 215 0.76 20.51 -7.55
CA ALA A 215 0.78 21.96 -7.71
C ALA A 215 2.04 22.47 -8.41
N GLY A 216 1.87 23.52 -9.22
CA GLY A 216 2.92 24.15 -10.02
C GLY A 216 4.07 24.72 -9.19
N LYS A 217 5.26 24.86 -9.80
CA LYS A 217 6.48 25.33 -9.11
C LYS A 217 6.41 26.80 -8.63
N ALA A 218 5.47 27.59 -9.16
CA ALA A 218 5.29 28.99 -8.81
C ALA A 218 4.48 29.19 -7.51
N GLU A 219 3.75 28.17 -7.04
CA GLU A 219 3.04 28.21 -5.77
C GLU A 219 4.05 28.03 -4.63
N ARG A 220 4.36 29.12 -3.91
CA ARG A 220 5.33 29.15 -2.79
C ARG A 220 4.68 29.63 -1.49
N GLN A 221 3.47 29.14 -1.21
CA GLN A 221 2.78 29.43 0.05
C GLN A 221 2.98 28.28 1.02
N TRP A 222 3.23 28.59 2.29
CA TRP A 222 3.28 27.56 3.32
C TRP A 222 1.88 27.12 3.70
N HIS A 223 1.71 25.81 3.79
CA HIS A 223 0.51 25.15 4.22
C HIS A 223 0.86 24.23 5.39
N PHE A 224 -0.09 24.06 6.29
CA PHE A 224 -0.08 22.97 7.24
C PHE A 224 -1.19 21.98 6.86
N THR A 225 -0.92 20.69 7.06
CA THR A 225 -1.93 19.65 6.89
C THR A 225 -2.04 18.83 8.16
N LEU A 226 -3.28 18.55 8.54
CA LEU A 226 -3.63 17.52 9.51
C LEU A 226 -4.17 16.34 8.71
N ALA A 227 -3.56 15.16 8.87
CA ALA A 227 -3.98 13.94 8.19
C ALA A 227 -4.37 12.88 9.22
N ASP A 228 -5.47 12.19 8.95
CA ASP A 228 -5.90 11.04 9.76
C ASP A 228 -4.81 9.97 9.78
N VAL A 229 -4.68 9.33 10.92
CA VAL A 229 -3.77 8.20 11.09
C VAL A 229 -4.58 7.02 11.58
N ASN A 230 -4.87 6.11 10.66
CA ASN A 230 -5.66 4.93 10.93
C ASN A 230 -4.81 3.66 10.74
N PRO A 231 -4.02 3.24 11.76
CA PRO A 231 -3.16 2.07 11.65
C PRO A 231 -3.92 0.80 11.28
N GLN A 232 -5.15 0.64 11.75
CA GLN A 232 -5.99 -0.51 11.42
C GLN A 232 -6.26 -0.57 9.91
N ARG A 233 -6.67 0.55 9.29
CA ARG A 233 -6.84 0.67 7.84
C ARG A 233 -5.53 0.39 7.11
N GLU A 234 -4.45 1.07 7.51
CA GLU A 234 -3.17 1.00 6.79
C GLU A 234 -2.54 -0.40 6.85
N LEU A 235 -2.63 -1.09 7.99
CA LEU A 235 -2.16 -2.45 8.13
C LEU A 235 -3.08 -3.47 7.41
N SER A 236 -4.40 -3.26 7.45
CA SER A 236 -5.35 -4.13 6.72
C SER A 236 -5.10 -4.07 5.21
N VAL A 237 -4.93 -2.87 4.66
CA VAL A 237 -4.60 -2.69 3.24
C VAL A 237 -3.21 -3.26 2.92
N SER A 238 -2.22 -3.06 3.80
CA SER A 238 -0.88 -3.64 3.63
C SER A 238 -0.89 -5.16 3.57
N ALA A 239 -1.72 -5.83 4.38
CA ALA A 239 -1.88 -7.27 4.34
C ALA A 239 -2.48 -7.76 3.01
N LEU A 240 -3.50 -7.07 2.50
CA LEU A 240 -4.08 -7.36 1.18
C LEU A 240 -3.06 -7.17 0.05
N ILE A 241 -2.25 -6.11 0.12
CA ILE A 241 -1.17 -5.88 -0.83
C ILE A 241 -0.14 -7.01 -0.79
N GLY A 242 0.26 -7.47 0.40
CA GLY A 242 1.16 -8.62 0.56
C GLY A 242 0.64 -9.86 -0.17
N ARG A 243 -0.63 -10.23 0.07
CA ARG A 243 -1.30 -11.35 -0.61
C ARG A 243 -1.39 -11.17 -2.13
N ALA A 244 -1.63 -9.94 -2.61
CA ALA A 244 -1.64 -9.62 -4.04
C ALA A 244 -0.25 -9.80 -4.67
N ILE A 245 0.82 -9.36 -3.99
CA ILE A 245 2.20 -9.56 -4.43
C ILE A 245 2.56 -11.05 -4.44
N GLU A 246 2.16 -11.83 -3.43
CA GLU A 246 2.37 -13.29 -3.41
C GLU A 246 1.71 -13.99 -4.61
N SER A 247 0.48 -13.58 -4.95
CA SER A 247 -0.27 -14.11 -6.09
C SER A 247 0.42 -13.77 -7.41
N LEU A 248 0.75 -12.48 -7.62
CA LEU A 248 1.52 -12.02 -8.77
C LEU A 248 2.83 -12.78 -8.90
N TRP A 249 3.53 -12.99 -7.79
CA TRP A 249 4.81 -13.69 -7.78
C TRP A 249 4.68 -15.16 -8.16
N SER A 250 3.64 -15.84 -7.66
CA SER A 250 3.35 -17.22 -8.00
C SER A 250 2.99 -17.38 -9.48
N VAL A 251 2.16 -16.47 -10.02
CA VAL A 251 1.86 -16.41 -11.46
C VAL A 251 3.11 -16.17 -12.29
N ALA A 252 3.96 -15.24 -11.86
CA ALA A 252 5.20 -14.93 -12.56
C ALA A 252 6.19 -16.11 -12.52
N ARG A 253 6.35 -16.79 -11.37
CA ARG A 253 7.14 -18.03 -11.27
C ARG A 253 6.63 -19.10 -12.21
N ARG A 254 5.31 -19.31 -12.27
CA ARG A 254 4.72 -20.25 -13.22
C ARG A 254 5.06 -19.85 -14.67
N ARG A 255 4.80 -18.60 -15.05
CA ARG A 255 4.96 -18.10 -16.44
C ARG A 255 6.43 -18.09 -16.91
N TYR A 256 7.32 -17.61 -16.07
CA TYR A 256 8.71 -17.34 -16.44
C TYR A 256 9.68 -18.45 -16.06
N VAL A 257 9.32 -19.24 -15.06
CA VAL A 257 10.17 -20.30 -14.50
C VAL A 257 9.55 -21.70 -14.67
N GLY A 258 8.29 -21.81 -15.10
CA GLY A 258 7.64 -23.13 -15.27
C GLY A 258 7.60 -23.95 -13.98
N SER A 259 7.74 -23.32 -12.82
CA SER A 259 7.79 -23.97 -11.51
C SER A 259 6.38 -24.13 -10.95
N ALA A 260 6.07 -25.33 -10.49
CA ALA A 260 4.92 -25.62 -9.65
C ALA A 260 5.34 -25.43 -8.18
N GLY A 261 4.45 -24.95 -7.32
CA GLY A 261 4.71 -24.82 -5.89
C GLY A 261 4.18 -23.54 -5.23
N GLY A 262 3.12 -22.95 -5.77
CA GLY A 262 2.48 -21.78 -5.19
C GLY A 262 1.00 -21.73 -5.54
N GLY A 263 0.40 -20.59 -5.24
CA GLY A 263 -1.03 -20.37 -5.35
C GLY A 263 -1.34 -18.88 -5.42
N VAL A 264 -2.60 -18.59 -5.62
CA VAL A 264 -3.13 -17.24 -5.71
C VAL A 264 -4.19 -17.06 -4.64
N TYR A 265 -4.29 -15.85 -4.08
CA TYR A 265 -5.36 -15.48 -3.17
C TYR A 265 -6.50 -14.86 -3.99
N LEU A 266 -7.71 -15.36 -3.79
CA LEU A 266 -8.92 -14.71 -4.27
C LEU A 266 -9.25 -13.56 -3.32
N ILE A 267 -8.76 -12.36 -3.64
CA ILE A 267 -9.00 -11.15 -2.85
C ILE A 267 -10.34 -10.58 -3.30
N SER A 268 -11.40 -10.94 -2.57
CA SER A 268 -12.77 -10.48 -2.86
C SER A 268 -12.88 -8.96 -2.83
N LYS A 269 -13.85 -8.41 -3.57
CA LYS A 269 -14.17 -6.98 -3.48
C LYS A 269 -14.58 -6.59 -2.06
N ALA A 270 -15.40 -7.42 -1.40
CA ALA A 270 -15.85 -7.20 -0.03
C ALA A 270 -14.68 -7.12 0.97
N SER A 271 -13.63 -7.94 0.81
CA SER A 271 -12.42 -7.88 1.65
C SER A 271 -11.71 -6.53 1.54
N VAL A 272 -11.62 -5.99 0.31
CA VAL A 272 -10.98 -4.68 0.05
C VAL A 272 -11.85 -3.55 0.57
N GLU A 273 -13.16 -3.60 0.36
CA GLU A 273 -14.11 -2.64 0.91
C GLU A 273 -14.07 -2.60 2.43
N LEU A 274 -14.02 -3.76 3.10
CA LEU A 274 -13.92 -3.83 4.56
C LEU A 274 -12.61 -3.18 5.06
N ALA A 275 -11.49 -3.45 4.40
CA ALA A 275 -10.20 -2.86 4.76
C ALA A 275 -10.16 -1.34 4.55
N VAL A 276 -10.75 -0.84 3.45
CA VAL A 276 -10.71 0.57 3.02
C VAL A 276 -11.79 1.42 3.70
N TYR A 277 -13.00 0.89 3.86
CA TYR A 277 -14.19 1.60 4.37
C TYR A 277 -14.59 1.19 5.77
N GLY A 278 -14.56 -0.11 6.08
CA GLY A 278 -15.04 -0.63 7.37
C GLY A 278 -14.28 -0.04 8.54
N THR A 279 -12.96 -0.02 8.46
CA THR A 279 -12.07 0.55 9.49
C THR A 279 -12.27 2.06 9.69
N VAL A 280 -12.61 2.79 8.63
CA VAL A 280 -12.91 4.23 8.68
C VAL A 280 -14.27 4.48 9.33
N ARG A 281 -15.27 3.67 8.97
CA ARG A 281 -16.63 3.75 9.51
C ARG A 281 -16.68 3.35 10.98
N GLU A 282 -15.95 2.32 11.39
CA GLU A 282 -15.82 1.89 12.79
C GLU A 282 -15.19 2.99 13.65
N ALA A 283 -14.14 3.64 13.13
CA ALA A 283 -13.51 4.78 13.80
C ALA A 283 -14.36 6.05 13.83
N MET A 284 -15.43 6.14 13.03
CA MET A 284 -16.25 7.34 12.83
C MET A 284 -15.43 8.58 12.39
N ASN A 285 -14.28 8.34 11.76
CA ASN A 285 -13.36 9.38 11.30
C ASN A 285 -13.56 9.64 9.80
N LEU A 286 -14.46 10.54 9.46
CA LEU A 286 -14.80 10.86 8.07
C LEU A 286 -13.75 11.76 7.40
N LEU A 287 -13.03 12.59 8.16
CA LEU A 287 -11.99 13.45 7.64
C LEU A 287 -10.70 12.67 7.41
N ARG A 288 -10.26 12.60 6.14
CA ARG A 288 -8.96 12.01 5.78
C ARG A 288 -7.82 12.99 5.96
N LYS A 289 -7.98 14.24 5.49
CA LYS A 289 -7.01 15.31 5.72
C LYS A 289 -7.64 16.69 5.57
N ILE A 290 -7.10 17.67 6.25
CA ILE A 290 -7.39 19.09 6.03
C ILE A 290 -6.10 19.84 5.79
N THR A 291 -6.01 20.49 4.64
CA THR A 291 -4.89 21.37 4.29
C THR A 291 -5.31 22.81 4.45
N SER A 292 -4.51 23.58 5.17
CA SER A 292 -4.79 24.97 5.49
C SER A 292 -3.59 25.85 5.15
N GLU A 293 -3.84 26.99 4.54
CA GLU A 293 -2.81 28.02 4.36
C GLU A 293 -2.38 28.57 5.73
N LEU A 294 -1.08 28.77 5.94
CA LEU A 294 -0.61 29.49 7.12
C LEU A 294 -1.10 30.94 7.07
N ILE A 295 -1.73 31.39 8.15
CA ILE A 295 -2.23 32.75 8.32
C ILE A 295 -1.08 33.74 8.14
N LYS A 296 -1.31 34.77 7.31
CA LYS A 296 -0.42 35.93 7.21
C LYS A 296 -1.09 37.07 7.96
N THR A 297 -0.34 37.66 8.88
CA THR A 297 -0.74 38.88 9.57
C THR A 297 0.02 40.03 8.93
N ASP A 298 -0.70 41.07 8.51
CA ASP A 298 -0.07 42.26 7.98
C ASP A 298 0.60 43.11 9.08
N ALA A 299 1.30 44.17 8.69
CA ALA A 299 1.97 45.06 9.63
C ALA A 299 1.00 45.83 10.57
N ALA A 300 -0.30 45.84 10.25
CA ALA A 300 -1.35 46.45 11.06
C ALA A 300 -2.01 45.45 12.03
N GLY A 301 -1.59 44.17 12.02
CA GLY A 301 -2.16 43.13 12.85
C GLY A 301 -3.43 42.49 12.28
N VAL A 302 -3.79 42.79 11.02
CA VAL A 302 -4.96 42.22 10.35
C VAL A 302 -4.55 40.89 9.72
N ASN A 303 -5.36 39.86 9.96
CA ASN A 303 -5.17 38.54 9.37
C ASN A 303 -5.80 38.49 7.97
N ASP A 304 -5.03 38.04 6.98
CA ASP A 304 -5.55 37.73 5.66
C ASP A 304 -6.54 36.55 5.72
N ALA A 305 -7.45 36.50 4.75
CA ALA A 305 -8.29 35.34 4.53
C ALA A 305 -7.42 34.10 4.29
N THR A 306 -7.81 32.97 4.88
CA THR A 306 -7.13 31.68 4.69
C THR A 306 -8.01 30.70 3.95
N HIS A 307 -7.39 29.92 3.08
CA HIS A 307 -8.06 28.83 2.39
C HIS A 307 -7.83 27.51 3.13
N HIS A 308 -8.93 26.80 3.37
CA HIS A 308 -8.94 25.47 3.98
C HIS A 308 -9.55 24.48 2.98
N VAL A 309 -8.90 23.33 2.81
CA VAL A 309 -9.34 22.26 1.91
C VAL A 309 -9.50 20.99 2.73
N PRO A 310 -10.72 20.68 3.20
CA PRO A 310 -11.01 19.38 3.79
C PRO A 310 -11.16 18.32 2.68
N ILE A 311 -10.60 17.16 2.93
CA ILE A 311 -10.74 15.94 2.12
C ILE A 311 -11.27 14.86 3.05
N VAL A 312 -12.43 14.31 2.70
CA VAL A 312 -13.09 13.22 3.44
C VAL A 312 -12.80 11.88 2.78
N TYR A 313 -12.97 10.79 3.51
CA TYR A 313 -13.01 9.46 2.92
C TYR A 313 -14.25 9.31 2.03
N GLU A 314 -14.06 8.84 0.80
CA GLU A 314 -15.13 8.55 -0.15
C GLU A 314 -15.68 7.14 0.14
N ILE A 315 -16.63 7.04 1.06
CA ILE A 315 -17.37 5.80 1.34
C ILE A 315 -18.70 5.84 0.56
N PRO A 316 -19.02 4.85 -0.29
CA PRO A 316 -20.30 4.80 -1.01
C PRO A 316 -21.47 4.82 -0.02
N ARG A 317 -22.54 5.55 -0.35
CA ARG A 317 -23.68 5.75 0.56
C ARG A 317 -24.46 4.46 0.81
N GLU A 318 -24.50 3.63 -0.22
CA GLU A 318 -25.14 2.33 -0.28
C GLU A 318 -24.28 1.21 0.32
N TRP A 319 -23.03 1.50 0.69
CA TRP A 319 -22.16 0.49 1.27
C TRP A 319 -22.55 0.19 2.72
N GLU A 320 -22.81 -1.08 2.99
CA GLU A 320 -23.05 -1.60 4.32
C GLU A 320 -21.96 -2.60 4.68
N PRO A 321 -21.50 -2.62 5.94
CA PRO A 321 -20.59 -3.66 6.38
C PRO A 321 -21.27 -5.01 6.14
N PRO A 322 -20.56 -5.97 5.53
CA PRO A 322 -21.10 -7.30 5.31
C PRO A 322 -21.62 -7.92 6.64
N SER A 323 -22.79 -8.56 6.60
CA SER A 323 -23.45 -9.09 7.81
C SER A 323 -22.88 -10.45 8.23
N GLY A 324 -22.20 -10.52 9.38
CA GLY A 324 -21.69 -11.76 10.00
C GLY A 324 -20.21 -11.69 10.36
N GLU A 325 -19.65 -12.79 10.86
CA GLU A 325 -18.20 -12.98 10.90
C GLU A 325 -17.71 -13.19 9.46
N HIS A 326 -17.29 -12.11 8.82
CA HIS A 326 -16.62 -12.21 7.54
C HIS A 326 -15.18 -12.60 7.79
N ASP A 327 -14.88 -13.84 7.43
CA ASP A 327 -13.51 -14.29 7.43
C ASP A 327 -12.74 -13.43 6.42
N THR A 328 -11.81 -12.62 6.94
CA THR A 328 -10.86 -11.88 6.12
C THR A 328 -9.85 -12.81 5.46
N ASP A 329 -9.93 -14.12 5.70
CA ASP A 329 -9.19 -15.11 4.92
C ASP A 329 -9.69 -15.18 3.48
N ASN A 330 -9.01 -14.36 2.67
CA ASN A 330 -8.98 -14.50 1.23
C ASN A 330 -8.61 -15.95 0.89
N ARG A 331 -9.49 -16.64 0.16
CA ARG A 331 -9.33 -18.05 -0.19
C ARG A 331 -8.04 -18.24 -1.00
N TYR A 332 -7.14 -19.07 -0.49
CA TYR A 332 -5.95 -19.50 -1.22
C TYR A 332 -6.29 -20.65 -2.17
N VAL A 333 -5.82 -20.56 -3.40
CA VAL A 333 -6.06 -21.56 -4.46
C VAL A 333 -4.72 -21.96 -5.06
N GLU A 334 -4.45 -23.27 -5.11
CA GLU A 334 -3.25 -23.78 -5.77
C GLU A 334 -3.22 -23.38 -7.24
N LEU A 335 -2.04 -22.95 -7.70
CA LEU A 335 -1.81 -22.53 -9.07
C LEU A 335 -0.99 -23.59 -9.82
N PRO A 336 -1.64 -24.50 -10.58
CA PRO A 336 -0.92 -25.55 -11.28
C PRO A 336 -0.15 -24.99 -12.49
N VAL A 337 0.93 -25.69 -12.86
CA VAL A 337 1.70 -25.39 -14.07
C VAL A 337 0.95 -25.89 -15.30
N ARG A 338 0.64 -24.97 -16.22
CA ARG A 338 0.02 -25.31 -17.52
C ARG A 338 1.05 -25.95 -18.43
N GLN A 339 0.60 -26.80 -19.35
CA GLN A 339 1.50 -27.45 -20.31
C GLN A 339 2.29 -26.43 -21.14
N GLN A 340 1.67 -25.32 -21.52
CA GLN A 340 2.29 -24.22 -22.26
C GLN A 340 3.36 -23.44 -21.46
N ASP A 341 3.31 -23.49 -20.13
CA ASP A 341 4.25 -22.81 -19.25
C ASP A 341 5.48 -23.69 -18.92
N ARG A 342 5.44 -24.98 -19.29
CA ARG A 342 6.58 -25.90 -19.10
C ARG A 342 7.72 -25.51 -20.04
N ARG A 343 8.81 -24.97 -19.48
CA ARG A 343 10.03 -24.68 -20.23
C ARG A 343 11.09 -25.74 -19.97
N ILE A 344 11.72 -26.26 -21.03
CA ILE A 344 12.91 -27.09 -20.95
C ILE A 344 14.10 -26.14 -20.78
N TYR A 345 14.78 -26.19 -19.64
CA TYR A 345 15.98 -25.38 -19.42
C TYR A 345 17.17 -25.95 -20.18
N SER A 346 17.87 -25.10 -20.93
CA SER A 346 19.22 -25.41 -21.38
C SER A 346 20.18 -25.35 -20.18
N THR A 347 20.84 -26.46 -19.90
CA THR A 347 21.88 -26.60 -18.85
C THR A 347 23.27 -26.14 -19.33
N SER A 348 23.35 -25.42 -20.45
CA SER A 348 24.61 -25.05 -21.07
C SER A 348 25.45 -24.14 -20.17
N LEU A 349 26.67 -24.57 -19.85
CA LEU A 349 27.68 -23.88 -19.02
C LEU A 349 28.32 -22.65 -19.70
N THR A 350 27.95 -22.32 -20.94
CA THR A 350 28.64 -21.33 -21.79
C THR A 350 28.01 -19.93 -21.82
N ALA A 351 26.96 -19.64 -21.04
CA ALA A 351 26.37 -18.31 -20.98
C ALA A 351 27.17 -17.36 -20.08
N TYR A 352 27.81 -16.33 -20.68
CA TYR A 352 28.48 -15.25 -19.95
C TYR A 352 27.45 -14.38 -19.21
N LEU A 353 27.31 -14.62 -17.91
CA LEU A 353 26.33 -14.05 -16.97
C LEU A 353 24.85 -14.24 -17.38
N PRO A 354 23.98 -14.76 -16.49
CA PRO A 354 22.61 -15.20 -16.83
C PRO A 354 21.59 -14.07 -17.09
N ILE A 355 22.04 -12.83 -17.35
CA ILE A 355 21.25 -11.59 -17.43
C ILE A 355 21.66 -10.73 -18.64
N THR A 356 21.54 -11.24 -19.86
CA THR A 356 21.76 -10.44 -21.08
C THR A 356 20.42 -10.15 -21.75
N PRO A 357 20.04 -8.87 -21.98
CA PRO A 357 18.80 -8.53 -22.67
C PRO A 357 18.72 -9.10 -24.09
N SER A 358 17.50 -9.32 -24.56
CA SER A 358 17.17 -9.61 -25.96
C SER A 358 17.89 -8.63 -26.89
N GLY A 359 18.72 -9.11 -27.83
CA GLY A 359 19.48 -8.27 -28.77
C GLY A 359 20.90 -7.89 -28.36
N TYR A 360 21.36 -8.28 -27.16
CA TYR A 360 22.75 -8.09 -26.70
C TYR A 360 23.63 -9.35 -26.84
N GLN A 361 23.07 -10.45 -27.37
CA GLN A 361 23.86 -11.61 -27.79
C GLN A 361 24.53 -11.27 -29.12
N ARG A 362 25.88 -11.24 -29.15
CA ARG A 362 26.62 -11.07 -30.41
C ARG A 362 26.27 -12.24 -31.35
N SER A 363 25.87 -11.88 -32.57
CA SER A 363 25.74 -12.77 -33.73
C SER A 363 27.01 -13.56 -34.00
#